data_AF-A0A830GGX7-F1
#
_entry.id   AF-A0A830GGX7-F1
#
_cell.length_a   1.000
_cell.length_b   1.000
_cell.length_c   1.000
_cell.angle_alpha   90.00
_cell.angle_beta   90.00
_cell.angle_gamma   90.00
#
_symmetry.space_group_name_H-M   'P 1'
#
loop_
_entity.id
_entity.type
_entity.pdbx_description
1 polymer ?
#
loop_
_entity_poly.entity_id
_entity_poly.type
_entity_poly.pdbx_seq_one_letter_code
_entity_poly.pdbx_strand_id
1 'polypeptide(L)'
;MSGTFDDHATAQTTHHQGEIRYIGSREHGETVVTTHPGGERLTPERSLQIARHSPSGFAVGYRGSGPAQLALAVLLNYTDNAALAREHYQTFKDEVISQLEYGADGTWTITDADIQHVLPDDVAPTA
;
A
#
# COMPACT_ATOMS: atom_id res chain seq x y z
N MET A 1 30.18 -11.56 41.75
CA MET A 1 30.47 -12.60 40.72
C MET A 1 29.14 -12.85 40.03
N SER A 2 28.85 -12.14 38.94
CA SER A 2 29.05 -12.60 37.54
C SER A 2 27.97 -13.62 37.16
N GLY A 3 27.18 -13.51 36.10
CA GLY A 3 27.20 -12.66 34.89
C GLY A 3 25.77 -12.36 34.44
N THR A 4 25.51 -11.24 33.77
CA THR A 4 25.74 -10.94 32.34
C THR A 4 24.42 -11.09 31.58
N PHE A 5 23.97 -9.92 31.13
CA PHE A 5 22.88 -9.61 30.22
C PHE A 5 22.99 -10.41 28.91
N ASP A 6 21.86 -10.72 28.30
CA ASP A 6 21.63 -10.60 26.85
C ASP A 6 20.13 -10.78 26.57
N ASP A 7 19.33 -9.80 26.98
CA ASP A 7 17.98 -9.63 26.43
C ASP A 7 18.14 -8.91 25.09
N HIS A 8 18.20 -9.70 24.02
CA HIS A 8 18.21 -9.18 22.66
C HIS A 8 16.93 -8.39 22.40
N ALA A 9 17.12 -7.08 22.26
CA ALA A 9 16.17 -6.12 21.74
C ALA A 9 15.56 -6.63 20.43
N THR A 10 14.38 -7.21 20.52
CA THR A 10 13.51 -7.34 19.35
C THR A 10 12.89 -5.97 19.17
N ALA A 11 13.29 -5.26 18.10
CA ALA A 11 12.69 -4.01 17.69
C ALA A 11 11.17 -4.20 17.68
N GLN A 12 10.51 -3.66 18.68
CA GLN A 12 9.06 -3.59 18.74
C GLN A 12 8.68 -2.65 17.61
N THR A 13 8.14 -3.20 16.53
CA THR A 13 7.38 -2.44 15.55
C THR A 13 6.25 -1.78 16.32
N THR A 14 6.46 -0.54 16.74
CA THR A 14 5.47 0.28 17.43
C THR A 14 4.39 0.60 16.40
N HIS A 15 3.51 -0.37 16.11
CA HIS A 15 2.31 -0.14 15.33
C HIS A 15 1.49 0.89 16.09
N HIS A 16 1.57 2.15 15.65
CA HIS A 16 0.73 3.20 16.19
C HIS A 16 -0.71 2.81 15.85
N GLN A 17 -1.49 2.43 16.86
CA GLN A 17 -2.90 2.08 16.68
C GLN A 17 -3.63 3.31 16.12
N GLY A 18 -3.81 3.36 14.79
CA GLY A 18 -4.40 4.49 14.08
C GLY A 18 -3.76 4.81 12.72
N GLU A 19 -2.59 4.24 12.40
CA GLU A 19 -1.93 4.47 11.12
C GLU A 19 -2.70 3.85 9.95
N ILE A 20 -2.82 4.63 8.87
CA ILE A 20 -3.48 4.18 7.64
C ILE A 20 -2.57 3.18 6.94
N ARG A 21 -3.14 2.02 6.62
CA ARG A 21 -2.41 0.96 5.93
C ARG A 21 -3.28 0.30 4.88
N TYR A 22 -2.63 -0.23 3.86
CA TYR A 22 -3.23 -1.10 2.87
C TYR A 22 -2.59 -2.47 3.01
N ILE A 23 -3.40 -3.46 3.36
CA ILE A 23 -2.96 -4.84 3.54
C ILE A 23 -3.42 -5.62 2.33
N GLY A 24 -2.48 -6.19 1.60
CA GLY A 24 -2.79 -7.05 0.47
C GLY A 24 -2.58 -8.52 0.78
N SER A 25 -3.49 -9.36 0.32
CA SER A 25 -3.46 -10.82 0.44
C SER A 25 -3.61 -11.45 -0.95
N ARG A 26 -3.42 -12.78 -1.04
CA ARG A 26 -3.88 -13.57 -2.19
C ARG A 26 -5.11 -14.36 -1.82
N GLU A 27 -6.20 -14.15 -2.55
CA GLU A 27 -7.43 -14.92 -2.42
C GLU A 27 -7.78 -15.52 -3.77
N HIS A 28 -7.85 -16.85 -3.86
CA HIS A 28 -8.12 -17.57 -5.12
C HIS A 28 -7.25 -17.15 -6.32
N GLY A 29 -6.00 -16.72 -6.07
CA GLY A 29 -5.05 -16.27 -7.09
C GLY A 29 -5.10 -14.78 -7.40
N GLU A 30 -6.09 -14.05 -6.86
CA GLU A 30 -6.25 -12.61 -7.04
C GLU A 30 -5.62 -11.81 -5.90
N THR A 31 -5.10 -10.63 -6.21
CA THR A 31 -4.64 -9.67 -5.19
C THR A 31 -5.85 -8.93 -4.63
N VAL A 32 -6.15 -9.17 -3.35
CA VAL A 32 -7.19 -8.47 -2.58
C VAL A 32 -6.51 -7.49 -1.65
N VAL A 33 -7.06 -6.28 -1.52
CA VAL A 33 -6.48 -5.21 -0.71
C VAL A 33 -7.55 -4.65 0.22
N THR A 34 -7.21 -4.53 1.50
CA THR A 34 -8.10 -4.03 2.55
C THR A 34 -7.46 -2.84 3.25
N THR A 35 -8.24 -1.80 3.53
CA THR A 35 -7.81 -0.63 4.28
C THR A 35 -7.77 -0.93 5.78
N HIS A 36 -6.87 -0.27 6.50
CA HIS A 36 -6.84 -0.26 7.96
C HIS A 36 -6.77 1.20 8.44
N PRO A 37 -7.48 1.58 9.51
CA PRO A 37 -8.33 0.74 10.36
C PRO A 37 -9.72 0.42 9.81
N GLY A 38 -10.13 1.01 8.67
CA GLY A 38 -11.49 0.91 8.15
C GLY A 38 -11.97 -0.51 7.81
N GLY A 39 -11.08 -1.43 7.43
CA GLY A 39 -11.43 -2.80 7.06
C GLY A 39 -12.15 -2.91 5.72
N GLU A 40 -12.17 -1.85 4.92
CA GLU A 40 -12.89 -1.79 3.65
C GLU A 40 -12.03 -2.39 2.53
N ARG A 41 -12.65 -3.17 1.64
CA ARG A 41 -11.96 -3.67 0.45
C ARG A 41 -11.75 -2.52 -0.53
N LEU A 42 -10.50 -2.29 -0.91
CA LEU A 42 -10.17 -1.39 -2.00
C LEU A 42 -10.56 -2.07 -3.32
N THR A 43 -11.28 -1.34 -4.17
CA THR A 43 -11.79 -1.85 -5.44
C THR A 43 -11.33 -0.98 -6.62
N PRO A 44 -11.23 -1.53 -7.84
CA PRO A 44 -10.62 -0.81 -8.97
C PRO A 44 -11.53 0.24 -9.62
N GLU A 45 -12.82 0.33 -9.29
CA GLU A 45 -13.79 1.10 -10.09
C GLU A 45 -13.51 2.60 -10.11
N ARG A 46 -13.10 3.21 -8.97
CA ARG A 46 -12.75 4.64 -8.94
C ARG A 46 -11.49 4.92 -9.76
N SER A 47 -10.46 4.09 -9.63
CA SER A 47 -9.20 4.27 -10.38
C SER A 47 -9.34 3.96 -11.86
N LEU A 48 -10.20 3.01 -12.24
CA LEU A 48 -10.51 2.69 -13.64
C LEU A 48 -11.18 3.85 -14.39
N GLN A 49 -11.90 4.72 -13.68
CA GLN A 49 -12.47 5.94 -14.26
C GLN A 49 -11.41 7.00 -14.57
N ILE A 50 -10.28 6.98 -13.85
CA ILE A 50 -9.15 7.90 -14.10
C ILE A 50 -8.25 7.35 -15.19
N ALA A 51 -7.83 6.09 -15.08
CA ALA A 51 -7.02 5.42 -16.09
C ALA A 51 -7.31 3.91 -16.09
N ARG A 52 -7.56 3.36 -17.27
CA ARG A 52 -7.95 1.96 -17.46
C ARG A 52 -6.72 1.08 -17.73
N HIS A 53 -5.93 0.82 -16.69
CA HIS A 53 -4.74 -0.04 -16.80
C HIS A 53 -5.10 -1.53 -16.76
N SER A 54 -5.89 -1.94 -15.75
CA SER A 54 -6.19 -3.35 -15.50
C SER A 54 -7.63 -3.55 -15.02
N PRO A 55 -8.59 -3.75 -15.95
CA PRO A 55 -9.96 -4.12 -15.60
C PRO A 55 -10.06 -5.47 -14.91
N SER A 56 -9.04 -6.33 -15.03
CA SER A 56 -8.93 -7.63 -14.36
C SER A 56 -8.47 -7.52 -12.90
N GLY A 57 -8.22 -6.31 -12.39
CA GLY A 57 -7.90 -6.08 -10.98
C GLY A 57 -6.43 -5.76 -10.71
N PHE A 58 -6.05 -5.90 -9.45
CA PHE A 58 -4.76 -5.49 -8.91
C PHE A 58 -3.70 -6.59 -9.02
N ALA A 59 -2.43 -6.19 -8.99
CA ALA A 59 -1.29 -7.09 -8.80
C ALA A 59 -0.09 -6.30 -8.23
N VAL A 60 0.95 -7.01 -7.81
CA VAL A 60 2.17 -6.47 -7.17
C VAL A 60 3.43 -7.20 -7.65
N GLY A 61 4.61 -6.66 -7.33
CA GLY A 61 5.90 -7.35 -7.52
C GLY A 61 6.48 -7.27 -8.95
N TYR A 62 5.93 -6.41 -9.80
CA TYR A 62 6.47 -6.12 -11.13
C TYR A 62 6.01 -4.74 -11.65
N ARG A 63 6.54 -4.30 -12.80
CA ARG A 63 6.23 -3.00 -13.41
C ARG A 63 5.26 -3.13 -14.59
N GLY A 64 3.99 -3.44 -14.30
CA GLY A 64 2.96 -3.58 -15.35
C GLY A 64 1.60 -3.01 -14.98
N SER A 65 0.57 -3.41 -15.72
CA SER A 65 -0.77 -2.81 -15.65
C SER A 65 -1.51 -3.06 -14.34
N GLY A 66 -1.43 -4.27 -13.76
CA GLY A 66 -2.04 -4.56 -12.46
C GLY A 66 -1.46 -3.71 -11.33
N PRO A 67 -0.12 -3.64 -11.20
CA PRO A 67 0.58 -2.72 -10.29
C PRO A 67 0.23 -1.26 -10.53
N ALA A 68 0.15 -0.82 -11.79
CA ALA A 68 -0.25 0.55 -12.12
C ALA A 68 -1.70 0.87 -11.66
N GLN A 69 -2.62 -0.08 -11.84
CA GLN A 69 -4.01 0.07 -11.39
C GLN A 69 -4.08 0.14 -9.86
N LEU A 70 -3.32 -0.70 -9.15
CA LEU A 70 -3.25 -0.69 -7.70
C LEU A 70 -2.65 0.62 -7.18
N ALA A 71 -1.53 1.06 -7.75
CA ALA A 71 -0.90 2.33 -7.37
C ALA A 71 -1.88 3.51 -7.47
N LEU A 72 -2.63 3.58 -8.57
CA LEU A 72 -3.64 4.62 -8.77
C LEU A 72 -4.80 4.49 -7.78
N ALA A 73 -5.24 3.27 -7.46
CA ALA A 73 -6.31 3.03 -6.49
C ALA A 73 -5.91 3.44 -5.07
N VAL A 74 -4.70 3.09 -4.64
CA VAL A 74 -4.17 3.45 -3.31
C VAL A 74 -4.03 4.96 -3.17
N LEU A 75 -3.35 5.64 -4.11
CA LEU A 75 -3.19 7.09 -4.03
C LEU A 75 -4.53 7.83 -4.09
N LEU A 76 -5.46 7.37 -4.93
CA LEU A 76 -6.80 7.97 -5.01
C LEU A 76 -7.59 7.79 -3.73
N ASN A 77 -7.52 6.61 -3.09
CA ASN A 77 -8.20 6.37 -1.83
C ASN A 77 -7.56 7.17 -0.68
N TYR A 78 -6.23 7.26 -0.65
CA TYR A 78 -5.50 7.96 0.40
C TYR A 78 -5.74 9.48 0.36
N THR A 79 -5.67 10.08 -0.83
CA THR A 79 -5.69 11.54 -1.01
C THR A 79 -7.08 12.13 -1.33
N ASP A 80 -8.03 11.27 -1.74
CA ASP A 80 -9.28 11.64 -2.43
C ASP A 80 -9.09 12.67 -3.57
N ASN A 81 -7.89 12.75 -4.15
CA ASN A 81 -7.51 13.74 -5.15
C ASN A 81 -7.06 13.06 -6.45
N ALA A 82 -7.93 13.10 -7.45
CA ALA A 82 -7.69 12.48 -8.75
C ALA A 82 -6.48 13.07 -9.50
N ALA A 83 -6.19 14.37 -9.31
CA ALA A 83 -5.06 15.02 -9.97
C ALA A 83 -3.73 14.53 -9.38
N LEU A 84 -3.60 14.56 -8.05
CA LEU A 84 -2.43 14.04 -7.34
C LEU A 84 -2.23 12.55 -7.62
N ALA A 85 -3.30 11.75 -7.52
CA ALA A 85 -3.20 10.32 -7.80
C ALA A 85 -2.73 10.04 -9.23
N ARG A 86 -3.24 10.79 -10.22
CA ARG A 86 -2.82 10.65 -11.63
C ARG A 86 -1.38 11.10 -11.87
N GLU A 87 -0.92 12.12 -11.15
CA GLU A 87 0.45 12.64 -11.28
C GLU A 87 1.48 11.65 -10.71
N HIS A 88 1.20 11.07 -9.53
CA HIS A 88 2.20 10.33 -8.75
C HIS A 88 2.13 8.79 -8.88
N TYR A 89 1.05 8.20 -9.43
CA TYR A 89 0.89 6.73 -9.38
C TYR A 89 1.98 5.96 -10.12
N GLN A 90 2.62 6.52 -11.15
CA GLN A 90 3.68 5.81 -11.87
C GLN A 90 4.95 5.69 -11.03
N THR A 91 5.34 6.77 -10.34
CA THR A 91 6.44 6.78 -9.38
C THR A 91 6.14 5.82 -8.23
N PHE A 92 4.94 5.94 -7.63
CA PHE A 92 4.51 5.05 -6.56
C PHE A 92 4.52 3.57 -6.96
N LYS A 93 4.08 3.26 -8.18
CA LYS A 93 4.13 1.91 -8.73
C LYS A 93 5.58 1.40 -8.81
N ASP A 94 6.48 2.22 -9.35
CA ASP A 94 7.86 1.82 -9.60
C ASP A 94 8.69 1.68 -8.32
N GLU A 95 8.46 2.54 -7.33
CA GLU A 95 9.23 2.58 -6.08
C GLU A 95 8.66 1.68 -4.99
N VAL A 96 7.33 1.54 -4.92
CA VAL A 96 6.66 0.80 -3.85
C VAL A 96 5.99 -0.46 -4.39
N ILE A 97 4.96 -0.33 -5.23
CA ILE A 97 4.10 -1.48 -5.60
C ILE A 97 4.86 -2.60 -6.32
N SER A 98 5.84 -2.23 -7.17
CA SER A 98 6.63 -3.21 -7.91
C SER A 98 7.66 -3.95 -7.05
N GLN A 99 7.94 -3.44 -5.85
CA GLN A 99 8.88 -4.04 -4.89
C GLN A 99 8.18 -4.91 -3.84
N LEU A 100 6.84 -4.88 -3.78
CA LEU A 100 6.07 -5.68 -2.84
C LEU A 100 6.19 -7.17 -3.15
N GLU A 101 6.49 -7.94 -2.12
CA GLU A 101 6.51 -9.39 -2.13
C GLU A 101 5.55 -9.93 -1.08
N TYR A 102 4.97 -11.10 -1.34
CA TYR A 102 4.12 -11.77 -0.36
C TYR A 102 4.99 -12.42 0.72
N GLY A 103 4.76 -12.04 1.97
CA GLY A 103 5.41 -12.63 3.13
C GLY A 103 5.00 -14.08 3.37
N ALA A 104 5.59 -14.69 4.41
CA ALA A 104 5.32 -16.08 4.80
C ALA A 104 3.86 -16.32 5.21
N ASP A 105 3.18 -15.28 5.70
CA ASP A 105 1.75 -15.26 6.03
C ASP A 105 0.85 -15.00 4.80
N GLY A 106 1.45 -14.83 3.63
CA GLY A 106 0.75 -14.54 2.39
C GLY A 106 0.23 -13.11 2.29
N THR A 107 0.81 -12.17 3.06
CA THR A 107 0.41 -10.75 3.02
C THR A 107 1.55 -9.81 2.67
N TRP A 108 1.20 -8.60 2.27
CA TRP A 108 2.08 -7.43 2.20
C TRP A 108 1.36 -6.22 2.80
N THR A 109 2.13 -5.21 3.21
CA THR A 109 1.58 -3.97 3.78
C THR A 109 2.21 -2.77 3.10
N ILE A 110 1.38 -1.77 2.79
CA ILE A 110 1.79 -0.40 2.46
C ILE A 110 1.37 0.49 3.63
N THR A 111 2.29 1.32 4.10
CA THR A 111 2.09 2.30 5.17
C THR A 111 1.75 3.69 4.62
N ASP A 112 1.31 4.60 5.49
CA ASP A 112 1.16 6.00 5.11
C ASP A 112 2.51 6.65 4.76
N ALA A 113 3.60 6.24 5.42
CA ALA A 113 4.96 6.69 5.12
C ALA A 113 5.40 6.28 3.70
N ASP A 114 5.08 5.07 3.25
CA ASP A 114 5.36 4.62 1.87
C ASP A 114 4.65 5.49 0.83
N ILE A 115 3.44 5.96 1.16
CA ILE A 115 2.63 6.82 0.31
C ILE A 115 3.16 8.26 0.34
N GLN A 116 3.45 8.79 1.52
CA GLN A 116 3.97 10.14 1.70
C GLN A 116 5.34 10.31 1.04
N HIS A 117 6.16 9.25 0.97
CA HIS A 117 7.46 9.29 0.31
C HIS A 117 7.41 9.78 -1.15
N VAL A 118 6.30 9.53 -1.86
CA VAL A 118 6.13 9.90 -3.26
C VAL A 118 5.23 11.11 -3.48
N LEU A 119 4.64 11.64 -2.42
CA LEU A 119 3.75 12.80 -2.44
C LEU A 119 4.46 14.06 -1.91
N PRO A 120 3.93 15.26 -2.21
CA PRO A 120 4.37 16.49 -1.55
C PRO A 120 4.10 16.46 -0.04
N ASP A 121 4.93 17.15 0.75
CA ASP A 121 4.92 17.15 2.22
C ASP A 121 3.58 17.58 2.87
N ASP A 122 2.75 18.36 2.17
CA ASP A 122 1.50 18.94 2.71
C ASP A 122 0.25 18.06 2.48
N VAL A 123 0.40 16.83 1.98
CA VAL A 123 -0.74 15.95 1.69
C VAL A 123 -1.11 15.10 2.91
N ALA A 124 -2.25 15.42 3.53
CA ALA A 124 -2.82 14.64 4.62
C ALA A 124 -3.69 13.48 4.09
N PRO A 125 -3.79 12.36 4.85
CA PRO A 125 -4.75 11.32 4.56
C PRO A 125 -6.20 11.80 4.69
N THR A 126 -7.10 11.14 3.98
CA THR A 126 -8.56 11.37 4.13
C THR A 126 -9.04 10.91 5.52
N ALA A 127 -9.83 11.76 6.19
CA ALA A 127 -10.31 11.58 7.57
C ALA A 127 -11.48 10.60 7.71
#